data_AF-A0A2U3P8X1-F1
#
_entry.id   AF-A0A2U3P8X1-F1
#
_cell.length_a   1.000
_cell.length_b   1.000
_cell.length_c   1.000
_cell.angle_alpha   90.00
_cell.angle_beta   90.00
_cell.angle_gamma   90.00
#
_symmetry.space_group_name_H-M   'P 1'
#
loop_
_entity.id
_entity.type
_entity.pdbx_description
1 polymer ?
#
loop_
_entity_poly.entity_id
_entity_poly.type
_entity_poly.pdbx_seq_one_letter_code
_entity_poly.pdbx_strand_id
1 'polypeptide(L)'
;MGRKSRHKLERRLGQVQPTPKEAERAMVKAERRARHIPPTVEAYARVAASGPAQLAAALVSRHTTRIDNLDAVAQRSMDHCVGHLLSVCELDAVFIRQGNQLNQYSPPHDSPWPTHLSWSVESTIAALRLILAGQTVGAAIILRQQLGRWTLLLARAEPVAQRRRESIESFIARAWTRAAMDLLGRCSPDVGAGDIFDDIDTHPRTNGVINTDHEHVQLGERTVCPAHVYHELCQLIDPQLPEGRTECEVVHDLDAEDSATDALSDALSLCLMQMRLAAAGRCALSRDPDTARAIDAVSAPQRQSALQASETQVPLCTSPVIRLTPALVPLVRTELASSTNINELGQLYADYHAVLADRSRAEHPTPRELAELAFGAHRYARFLITEHSHAQDLKISHGRLGIRQHLGPQPPQILTAEFAALCAHWNQSRPQIAAAATQISSTLLSGYWLWLEEDDRAMGILRCTLHQAARLRLWHTNPDAAQELQTIPSTTPRRWRNVAGWSQHRSLDFALYDYAHANRESRIDAPALLFRDDDHYAQDWLSQRQAREVALNKVTTLAATEIMKVVDTHQSRTLAATLREALHNSGLDLRTSPARRQPEGRTTPDRTAHDTTATPDTPLFD
;
A
#
# COMPACT_ATOMS: atom_id res chain seq x y z
N MET A 1 10.74 49.46 -26.49
CA MET A 1 10.43 48.33 -25.59
C MET A 1 10.87 48.68 -24.18
N GLY A 2 9.98 48.68 -23.18
CA GLY A 2 10.37 49.00 -21.80
C GLY A 2 11.31 47.97 -21.19
N ARG A 3 12.17 48.38 -20.23
CA ARG A 3 13.19 47.53 -19.56
C ARG A 3 12.61 46.19 -19.07
N LYS A 4 11.38 46.21 -18.53
CA LYS A 4 10.65 45.00 -18.08
C LYS A 4 10.23 44.06 -19.23
N SER A 5 9.81 44.59 -20.38
CA SER A 5 9.45 43.75 -21.54
C SER A 5 10.68 43.14 -22.20
N ARG A 6 11.78 43.89 -22.27
CA ARG A 6 13.06 43.39 -22.78
C ARG A 6 13.59 42.26 -21.90
N HIS A 7 13.57 42.45 -20.58
CA HIS A 7 14.01 41.43 -19.62
C HIS A 7 13.13 40.17 -19.65
N LYS A 8 11.82 40.31 -19.92
CA LYS A 8 10.89 39.19 -20.08
C LYS A 8 11.11 38.42 -21.40
N LEU A 9 11.51 39.13 -22.46
CA LEU A 9 11.89 38.54 -23.75
C LEU A 9 13.24 37.81 -23.64
N GLU A 10 14.24 38.43 -23.01
CA GLU A 10 15.55 37.83 -22.71
C GLU A 10 15.40 36.54 -21.87
N ARG A 11 14.48 36.51 -20.89
CA ARG A 11 14.12 35.26 -20.18
C ARG A 11 13.49 34.19 -21.06
N ARG A 12 12.55 34.57 -21.95
CA ARG A 12 11.89 33.61 -22.86
C ARG A 12 12.88 33.00 -23.85
N LEU A 13 13.93 33.73 -24.19
CA LEU A 13 15.02 33.30 -25.06
C LEU A 13 16.13 32.54 -24.30
N GLY A 14 15.98 32.29 -22.99
CA GLY A 14 16.97 31.61 -22.17
C GLY A 14 18.24 32.40 -21.88
N GLN A 15 18.27 33.70 -22.22
CA GLN A 15 19.46 34.56 -22.08
C GLN A 15 19.67 35.03 -20.62
N VAL A 16 18.65 34.90 -19.77
CA VAL A 16 18.71 35.24 -18.35
C VAL A 16 18.03 34.13 -17.55
N GLN A 17 18.79 33.46 -16.68
CA GLN A 17 18.26 32.49 -15.73
C GLN A 17 17.44 33.21 -14.64
N PRO A 18 16.27 32.70 -14.24
CA PRO A 18 15.50 33.27 -13.15
C PRO A 18 16.29 33.15 -11.84
N THR A 19 16.19 34.18 -10.99
CA THR A 19 16.71 34.06 -9.62
C THR A 19 15.88 33.02 -8.83
N PRO A 20 16.44 32.38 -7.78
CA PRO A 20 15.72 31.36 -7.01
C PRO A 20 14.36 31.84 -6.50
N LYS A 21 14.30 33.08 -6.00
CA LYS A 21 13.05 33.72 -5.50
C LYS A 21 12.03 34.00 -6.62
N GLU A 22 12.48 34.22 -7.84
CA GLU A 22 11.60 34.39 -9.00
C GLU A 22 11.11 33.06 -9.56
N ALA A 23 11.95 32.02 -9.53
CA ALA A 23 11.56 30.65 -9.85
C ALA A 23 10.49 30.15 -8.87
N GLU A 24 10.70 30.37 -7.57
CA GLU A 24 9.73 30.06 -6.52
C GLU A 24 8.39 30.79 -6.72
N ARG A 25 8.42 32.10 -6.98
CA ARG A 25 7.19 32.87 -7.28
C ARG A 25 6.49 32.40 -8.56
N ALA A 26 7.25 32.01 -9.58
CA ALA A 26 6.70 31.46 -10.81
C ALA A 26 6.05 30.09 -10.57
N MET A 27 6.67 29.26 -9.74
CA MET A 27 6.16 27.95 -9.30
C MET A 27 4.85 28.11 -8.53
N VAL A 28 4.80 28.95 -7.50
CA VAL A 28 3.56 29.25 -6.73
C VAL A 28 2.45 29.79 -7.63
N LYS A 29 2.79 30.64 -8.61
CA LYS A 29 1.80 31.15 -9.57
C LYS A 29 1.32 30.08 -10.55
N ALA A 30 2.18 29.15 -10.93
CA ALA A 30 1.83 28.00 -11.77
C ALA A 30 0.93 27.04 -10.99
N GLU A 31 1.26 26.73 -9.73
CA GLU A 31 0.43 25.93 -8.83
C GLU A 31 -0.97 26.52 -8.66
N ARG A 32 -1.08 27.82 -8.35
CA ARG A 32 -2.40 28.49 -8.25
C ARG A 32 -3.23 28.39 -9.52
N ARG A 33 -2.60 28.43 -10.70
CA ARG A 33 -3.30 28.26 -11.99
C ARG A 33 -3.69 26.80 -12.22
N ALA A 34 -2.85 25.88 -11.79
CA ALA A 34 -3.05 24.45 -11.95
C ALA A 34 -4.19 23.91 -11.07
N ARG A 35 -4.39 24.48 -9.87
CA ARG A 35 -5.50 24.14 -8.95
C ARG A 35 -6.90 24.31 -9.55
N HIS A 36 -7.05 25.11 -10.60
CA HIS A 36 -8.35 25.40 -11.23
C HIS A 36 -8.53 24.73 -12.61
N ILE A 37 -7.69 23.77 -12.97
CA ILE A 37 -7.84 23.03 -14.22
C ILE A 37 -8.94 21.98 -14.04
N PRO A 38 -10.08 22.07 -14.75
CA PRO A 38 -11.13 21.06 -14.64
C PRO A 38 -10.60 19.72 -15.16
N PRO A 39 -11.03 18.57 -14.59
CA PRO A 39 -10.55 17.24 -14.96
C PRO A 39 -11.09 16.75 -16.32
N THR A 40 -11.26 17.64 -17.30
CA THR A 40 -11.74 17.35 -18.66
C THR A 40 -10.58 17.09 -19.62
N VAL A 41 -10.80 16.26 -20.65
CA VAL A 41 -9.80 15.98 -21.70
C VAL A 41 -9.34 17.28 -22.37
N GLU A 42 -10.26 18.20 -22.68
CA GLU A 42 -9.97 19.46 -23.38
C GLU A 42 -9.06 20.37 -22.55
N ALA A 43 -9.31 20.47 -21.25
CA ALA A 43 -8.49 21.29 -20.37
C ALA A 43 -7.06 20.74 -20.24
N TYR A 44 -6.91 19.43 -20.06
CA TYR A 44 -5.60 18.80 -19.97
C TYR A 44 -4.87 18.77 -21.32
N ALA A 45 -5.58 18.66 -22.44
CA ALA A 45 -4.99 18.80 -23.78
C ALA A 45 -4.43 20.22 -24.01
N ARG A 46 -5.12 21.27 -23.55
CA ARG A 46 -4.58 22.66 -23.60
C ARG A 46 -3.33 22.84 -22.75
N VAL A 47 -3.30 22.21 -21.57
CA VAL A 47 -2.12 22.24 -20.69
C VAL A 47 -0.96 21.50 -21.34
N ALA A 48 -1.20 20.31 -21.90
CA ALA A 48 -0.19 19.52 -22.60
C ALA A 48 0.37 20.25 -23.83
N ALA A 49 -0.47 20.99 -24.57
CA ALA A 49 -0.02 21.85 -25.68
C ALA A 49 0.95 22.96 -25.24
N SER A 50 0.97 23.33 -23.94
CA SER A 50 1.92 24.29 -23.39
C SER A 50 3.28 23.68 -23.04
N GLY A 51 3.39 22.34 -23.06
CA GLY A 51 4.63 21.60 -22.83
C GLY A 51 4.55 20.54 -21.72
N PRO A 52 5.52 19.61 -21.67
CA PRO A 52 5.57 18.53 -20.68
C PRO A 52 5.70 19.02 -19.24
N ALA A 53 6.47 20.10 -19.01
CA ALA A 53 6.65 20.66 -17.67
C ALA A 53 5.35 21.23 -17.09
N GLN A 54 4.48 21.81 -17.94
CA GLN A 54 3.18 22.35 -17.54
C GLN A 54 2.19 21.23 -17.23
N LEU A 55 2.21 20.14 -18.00
CA LEU A 55 1.41 18.95 -17.71
C LEU A 55 1.85 18.31 -16.38
N ALA A 56 3.16 18.15 -16.16
CA ALA A 56 3.69 17.63 -14.90
C ALA A 56 3.27 18.51 -13.71
N ALA A 57 3.42 19.83 -13.82
CA ALA A 57 3.00 20.77 -12.78
C ALA A 57 1.49 20.73 -12.52
N ALA A 58 0.67 20.50 -13.55
CA ALA A 58 -0.77 20.33 -13.38
C ALA A 58 -1.12 19.06 -12.59
N LEU A 59 -0.48 17.94 -12.91
CA LEU A 59 -0.66 16.68 -12.18
C LEU A 59 -0.18 16.78 -10.74
N VAL A 60 1.01 17.35 -10.49
CA VAL A 60 1.50 17.61 -9.13
C VAL A 60 0.54 18.52 -8.36
N SER A 61 -0.02 19.56 -8.98
CA SER A 61 -0.99 20.42 -8.32
C SER A 61 -2.28 19.70 -7.94
N ARG A 62 -2.74 18.71 -8.71
CA ARG A 62 -3.86 17.85 -8.31
C ARG A 62 -3.51 17.07 -7.05
N HIS A 63 -2.32 16.48 -7.03
CA HIS A 63 -1.83 15.76 -5.86
C HIS A 63 -1.73 16.65 -4.61
N THR A 64 -1.14 17.84 -4.73
CA THR A 64 -1.10 18.82 -3.64
C THR A 64 -2.50 19.20 -3.16
N THR A 65 -3.46 19.36 -4.08
CA THR A 65 -4.86 19.64 -3.69
C THR A 65 -5.47 18.47 -2.93
N ARG A 66 -5.12 17.22 -3.25
CA ARG A 66 -5.51 16.04 -2.45
C ARG A 66 -4.91 16.11 -1.06
N ILE A 67 -3.62 16.42 -0.93
CA ILE A 67 -2.93 16.58 0.36
C ILE A 67 -3.61 17.66 1.21
N ASP A 68 -3.90 18.83 0.62
CA ASP A 68 -4.57 19.94 1.30
C ASP A 68 -5.97 19.55 1.84
N ASN A 69 -6.61 18.52 1.28
CA ASN A 69 -7.92 18.03 1.68
C ASN A 69 -7.89 16.86 2.68
N LEU A 70 -6.71 16.35 3.07
CA LEU A 70 -6.60 15.17 3.92
C LEU A 70 -7.25 15.36 5.30
N ASP A 71 -7.14 16.54 5.91
CA ASP A 71 -7.78 16.83 7.20
C ASP A 71 -9.30 16.63 7.13
N ALA A 72 -9.94 17.02 6.02
CA ALA A 72 -11.38 16.86 5.83
C ALA A 72 -11.78 15.40 5.64
N VAL A 73 -10.95 14.60 4.98
CA VAL A 73 -11.14 13.14 4.82
C VAL A 73 -10.96 12.45 6.17
N ALA A 74 -9.85 12.73 6.86
CA ALA A 74 -9.53 12.16 8.15
C ALA A 74 -10.61 12.44 9.18
N GLN A 75 -11.16 13.66 9.22
CA GLN A 75 -12.22 14.01 10.16
C GLN A 75 -13.48 13.13 10.01
N ARG A 76 -13.81 12.67 8.80
CA ARG A 76 -14.97 11.80 8.55
C ARG A 76 -14.72 10.37 9.00
N SER A 77 -13.49 9.89 8.86
CA SER A 77 -13.13 8.50 9.20
C SER A 77 -12.63 8.35 10.63
N MET A 78 -12.20 9.44 11.28
CA MET A 78 -11.54 9.40 12.59
C MET A 78 -12.41 8.74 13.65
N ASP A 79 -13.71 9.04 13.68
CA ASP A 79 -14.61 8.47 14.68
C ASP A 79 -14.68 6.93 14.60
N HIS A 80 -14.55 6.36 13.40
CA HIS A 80 -14.43 4.91 13.17
C HIS A 80 -13.04 4.35 13.54
N CYS A 81 -12.00 5.19 13.53
CA CYS A 81 -10.62 4.80 13.84
C CYS A 81 -10.26 4.90 15.33
N VAL A 82 -10.96 5.73 16.12
CA VAL A 82 -10.63 5.98 17.54
C VAL A 82 -10.59 4.68 18.34
N GLY A 83 -11.59 3.82 18.22
CA GLY A 83 -11.62 2.54 18.96
C GLY A 83 -10.43 1.62 18.64
N HIS A 84 -10.02 1.60 17.37
CA HIS A 84 -8.86 0.82 16.92
C HIS A 84 -7.55 1.40 17.45
N LEU A 85 -7.40 2.73 17.44
CA LEU A 85 -6.22 3.41 17.97
C LEU A 85 -6.09 3.24 19.49
N LEU A 86 -7.20 3.30 20.23
CA LEU A 86 -7.19 3.00 21.67
C LEU A 86 -6.74 1.56 21.95
N SER A 87 -7.11 0.62 21.07
CA SER A 87 -6.65 -0.75 21.13
C SER A 87 -5.14 -0.88 20.92
N VAL A 88 -4.57 -0.04 20.04
CA VAL A 88 -3.12 0.06 19.88
C VAL A 88 -2.47 0.61 21.16
N CYS A 89 -3.05 1.62 21.80
CA CYS A 89 -2.52 2.16 23.05
C CYS A 89 -2.38 1.11 24.15
N GLU A 90 -3.36 0.22 24.27
CA GLU A 90 -3.32 -0.89 25.22
C GLU A 90 -2.15 -1.84 24.92
N LEU A 91 -1.94 -2.18 23.65
CA LEU A 91 -0.84 -3.02 23.20
C LEU A 91 0.52 -2.35 23.45
N ASP A 92 0.65 -1.06 23.16
CA ASP A 92 1.87 -0.28 23.42
C ASP A 92 2.24 -0.28 24.90
N ALA A 93 1.26 -0.06 25.77
CA ALA A 93 1.46 -0.08 27.23
C ALA A 93 2.00 -1.44 27.70
N VAL A 94 1.64 -2.54 27.03
CA VAL A 94 2.18 -3.88 27.30
C VAL A 94 3.61 -4.00 26.76
N PHE A 95 3.85 -3.62 25.50
CA PHE A 95 5.18 -3.72 24.89
C PHE A 95 6.23 -2.89 25.63
N ILE A 96 5.88 -1.66 26.02
CA ILE A 96 6.77 -0.74 26.73
C ILE A 96 7.10 -1.26 28.13
N ARG A 97 6.12 -1.81 28.86
CA ARG A 97 6.37 -2.45 30.17
C ARG A 97 7.29 -3.66 30.07
N GLN A 98 7.27 -4.36 28.95
CA GLN A 98 8.19 -5.46 28.66
C GLN A 98 9.58 -4.99 28.17
N GLY A 99 9.85 -3.68 28.18
CA GLY A 99 11.13 -3.09 27.82
C GLY A 99 11.31 -2.79 26.33
N ASN A 100 10.27 -2.95 25.51
CA ASN A 100 10.33 -2.60 24.09
C ASN A 100 10.09 -1.09 23.89
N GLN A 101 10.57 -0.55 22.79
CA GLN A 101 10.29 0.85 22.39
C GLN A 101 9.49 0.86 21.08
N LEU A 102 8.69 1.91 20.86
CA LEU A 102 7.91 2.06 19.62
C LEU A 102 8.80 2.12 18.36
N ASN A 103 10.01 2.66 18.50
CA ASN A 103 10.98 2.77 17.41
C ASN A 103 11.92 1.54 17.28
N GLN A 104 11.77 0.52 18.12
CA GLN A 104 12.52 -0.73 17.98
C GLN A 104 11.90 -1.55 16.85
N TYR A 105 12.30 -1.21 15.63
CA TYR A 105 11.97 -1.99 14.45
C TYR A 105 13.01 -3.09 14.27
N SER A 106 12.61 -4.31 14.59
CA SER A 106 13.26 -5.50 14.03
C SER A 106 12.44 -5.94 12.82
N PRO A 107 13.05 -6.15 11.65
CA PRO A 107 12.34 -6.76 10.53
C PRO A 107 11.78 -8.12 10.99
N PRO A 108 10.52 -8.45 10.65
CA PRO A 108 9.82 -9.61 11.21
C PRO A 108 10.49 -10.96 10.90
N HIS A 109 11.41 -10.96 9.95
CA HIS A 109 12.09 -12.14 9.43
C HIS A 109 13.16 -12.71 10.39
N ASP A 110 13.77 -11.85 11.22
CA ASP A 110 14.94 -12.25 12.06
C ASP A 110 14.59 -12.61 13.50
N SER A 111 13.30 -12.65 13.85
CA SER A 111 12.92 -12.38 15.24
C SER A 111 11.88 -13.31 15.86
N PRO A 112 11.89 -13.45 17.20
CA PRO A 112 10.91 -14.21 17.95
C PRO A 112 9.51 -13.56 17.86
N TRP A 113 8.48 -14.29 18.31
CA TRP A 113 7.08 -13.86 18.40
C TRP A 113 6.79 -12.38 18.79
N PRO A 114 7.47 -11.74 19.76
CA PRO A 114 7.24 -10.31 20.05
C PRO A 114 7.48 -9.35 18.87
N THR A 115 8.41 -9.65 17.97
CA THR A 115 8.60 -8.82 16.76
C THR A 115 7.48 -9.04 15.74
N HIS A 116 6.90 -10.23 15.71
CA HIS A 116 5.70 -10.52 14.91
C HIS A 116 4.48 -9.71 15.36
N LEU A 117 4.30 -9.51 16.67
CA LEU A 117 3.22 -8.66 17.17
C LEU A 117 3.48 -7.17 16.91
N SER A 118 4.72 -6.70 17.10
CA SER A 118 5.12 -5.32 16.75
C SER A 118 4.87 -5.02 15.28
N TRP A 119 5.23 -5.94 14.37
CA TRP A 119 4.94 -5.79 12.95
C TRP A 119 3.43 -5.75 12.63
N SER A 120 2.62 -6.53 13.36
CA SER A 120 1.16 -6.48 13.22
C SER A 120 0.57 -5.16 13.70
N VAL A 121 1.02 -4.62 14.84
CA VAL A 121 0.61 -3.29 15.32
C VAL A 121 0.98 -2.21 14.29
N GLU A 122 2.21 -2.23 13.79
CA GLU A 122 2.64 -1.31 12.74
C GLU A 122 1.83 -1.47 11.44
N SER A 123 1.30 -2.67 11.17
CA SER A 123 0.44 -2.93 10.00
C SER A 123 -0.95 -2.35 10.18
N THR A 124 -1.48 -2.44 11.40
CA THR A 124 -2.70 -1.74 11.80
C THR A 124 -2.53 -0.24 11.68
N ILE A 125 -1.42 0.35 12.16
CA ILE A 125 -1.16 1.79 12.02
C ILE A 125 -1.03 2.20 10.55
N ALA A 126 -0.34 1.40 9.71
CA ALA A 126 -0.24 1.69 8.28
C ALA A 126 -1.62 1.64 7.59
N ALA A 127 -2.45 0.64 7.91
CA ALA A 127 -3.82 0.55 7.39
C ALA A 127 -4.69 1.73 7.87
N LEU A 128 -4.66 2.07 9.17
CA LEU A 128 -5.38 3.21 9.74
C LEU A 128 -4.98 4.53 9.08
N ARG A 129 -3.68 4.75 8.83
CA ARG A 129 -3.20 5.90 8.08
C ARG A 129 -3.80 5.96 6.69
N LEU A 130 -3.78 4.84 5.96
CA LEU A 130 -4.34 4.79 4.60
C LEU A 130 -5.85 5.04 4.61
N ILE A 131 -6.60 4.51 5.59
CA ILE A 131 -8.03 4.79 5.79
C ILE A 131 -8.26 6.29 6.01
N LEU A 132 -7.54 6.89 6.97
CA LEU A 132 -7.64 8.33 7.28
C LEU A 132 -7.21 9.22 6.09
N ALA A 133 -6.40 8.69 5.17
CA ALA A 133 -6.01 9.36 3.94
C ALA A 133 -6.95 9.10 2.74
N GLY A 134 -8.04 8.34 2.93
CA GLY A 134 -8.97 7.95 1.87
C GLY A 134 -8.41 6.94 0.88
N GLN A 135 -7.33 6.24 1.23
CA GLN A 135 -6.65 5.22 0.42
C GLN A 135 -7.15 3.82 0.82
N THR A 136 -8.44 3.58 0.61
CA THR A 136 -9.16 2.38 1.12
C THR A 136 -8.60 1.09 0.54
N VAL A 137 -8.28 1.06 -0.76
CA VAL A 137 -7.72 -0.11 -1.45
C VAL A 137 -6.38 -0.51 -0.84
N GLY A 138 -5.49 0.45 -0.60
CA GLY A 138 -4.19 0.20 0.03
C GLY A 138 -4.36 -0.37 1.44
N ALA A 139 -5.30 0.18 2.22
CA ALA A 139 -5.64 -0.35 3.54
C ALA A 139 -6.19 -1.79 3.46
N ALA A 140 -7.09 -2.05 2.50
CA ALA A 140 -7.68 -3.37 2.29
C ALA A 140 -6.61 -4.43 1.98
N ILE A 141 -5.60 -4.10 1.17
CA ILE A 141 -4.49 -5.01 0.86
C ILE A 141 -3.71 -5.37 2.14
N ILE A 142 -3.37 -4.37 2.97
CA ILE A 142 -2.65 -4.62 4.22
C ILE A 142 -3.49 -5.49 5.17
N LEU A 143 -4.77 -5.14 5.34
CA LEU A 143 -5.67 -5.85 6.26
C LEU A 143 -5.97 -7.27 5.79
N ARG A 144 -6.13 -7.49 4.49
CA ARG A 144 -6.27 -8.83 3.90
C ARG A 144 -5.04 -9.68 4.22
N GLN A 145 -3.84 -9.14 4.03
CA GLN A 145 -2.60 -9.84 4.35
C GLN A 145 -2.50 -10.17 5.85
N GLN A 146 -2.85 -9.23 6.74
CA GLN A 146 -2.89 -9.51 8.18
C GLN A 146 -3.92 -10.59 8.54
N LEU A 147 -5.12 -10.52 7.96
CA LEU A 147 -6.18 -11.48 8.21
C LEU A 147 -5.79 -12.88 7.72
N GLY A 148 -5.21 -12.99 6.53
CA GLY A 148 -4.69 -14.25 5.99
C GLY A 148 -3.58 -14.83 6.88
N ARG A 149 -2.67 -13.98 7.38
CA ARG A 149 -1.63 -14.39 8.33
C ARG A 149 -2.21 -14.90 9.65
N TRP A 150 -3.15 -14.18 10.26
CA TRP A 150 -3.81 -14.63 11.49
C TRP A 150 -4.56 -15.94 11.28
N THR A 151 -5.22 -16.10 10.13
CA THR A 151 -5.89 -17.35 9.75
C THR A 151 -4.92 -18.54 9.79
N LEU A 152 -3.72 -18.42 9.23
CA LEU A 152 -2.72 -19.49 9.32
C LEU A 152 -2.32 -19.83 10.75
N LEU A 153 -2.09 -18.79 11.56
CA LEU A 153 -1.64 -18.98 12.94
C LEU A 153 -2.72 -19.72 13.74
N LEU A 154 -3.98 -19.38 13.53
CA LEU A 154 -5.13 -20.07 14.12
C LEU A 154 -5.24 -21.51 13.61
N ALA A 155 -5.13 -21.71 12.30
CA ALA A 155 -5.15 -23.02 11.65
C ALA A 155 -3.99 -23.95 12.07
N ARG A 156 -2.91 -23.40 12.63
CA ARG A 156 -1.80 -24.15 13.21
C ARG A 156 -2.01 -24.45 14.68
N ALA A 157 -2.60 -23.51 15.42
CA ALA A 157 -2.96 -23.72 16.81
C ALA A 157 -3.96 -24.88 16.90
N GLU A 158 -5.07 -24.79 16.16
CA GLU A 158 -5.98 -25.90 15.97
C GLU A 158 -5.72 -26.49 14.58
N PRO A 159 -5.07 -27.67 14.46
CA PRO A 159 -4.48 -28.16 13.22
C PRO A 159 -5.53 -28.40 12.13
N VAL A 160 -5.81 -27.33 11.38
CA VAL A 160 -6.82 -27.24 10.33
C VAL A 160 -6.07 -27.03 9.02
N ALA A 161 -6.07 -28.04 8.15
CA ALA A 161 -5.52 -27.92 6.80
C ALA A 161 -6.61 -27.45 5.82
N GLN A 162 -6.23 -26.64 4.83
CA GLN A 162 -7.08 -26.36 3.67
C GLN A 162 -7.29 -27.65 2.86
N ARG A 163 -8.53 -27.98 2.54
CA ARG A 163 -8.89 -29.16 1.77
C ARG A 163 -8.68 -28.91 0.27
N ARG A 164 -8.45 -29.99 -0.49
CA ARG A 164 -8.35 -29.90 -1.95
C ARG A 164 -9.66 -29.34 -2.53
N ARG A 165 -9.56 -28.27 -3.35
CA ARG A 165 -10.70 -27.53 -3.96
C ARG A 165 -11.60 -26.78 -2.98
N GLU A 166 -11.17 -26.62 -1.73
CA GLU A 166 -11.88 -25.75 -0.81
C GLU A 166 -11.71 -24.28 -1.21
N SER A 167 -12.80 -23.50 -1.13
CA SER A 167 -12.70 -22.05 -1.26
C SER A 167 -11.89 -21.47 -0.12
N ILE A 168 -11.27 -20.31 -0.34
CA ILE A 168 -10.50 -19.68 0.72
C ILE A 168 -11.42 -19.22 1.87
N GLU A 169 -12.63 -18.79 1.54
CA GLU A 169 -13.66 -18.38 2.49
C GLU A 169 -14.05 -19.54 3.42
N SER A 170 -14.25 -20.75 2.88
CA SER A 170 -14.53 -21.94 3.71
C SER A 170 -13.35 -22.35 4.58
N PHE A 171 -12.11 -22.21 4.09
CA PHE A 171 -10.93 -22.46 4.92
C PHE A 171 -10.83 -21.48 6.09
N ILE A 172 -11.00 -20.17 5.82
CA ILE A 172 -11.01 -19.12 6.85
C ILE A 172 -12.11 -19.40 7.88
N ALA A 173 -13.31 -19.72 7.41
CA ALA A 173 -14.44 -20.03 8.27
C ALA A 173 -14.17 -21.19 9.25
N ARG A 174 -13.40 -22.21 8.83
CA ARG A 174 -13.01 -23.33 9.69
C ARG A 174 -11.83 -23.02 10.62
N ALA A 175 -10.95 -22.10 10.24
CA ALA A 175 -9.77 -21.75 11.03
C ALA A 175 -10.12 -20.79 12.19
N TRP A 176 -11.11 -19.93 12.01
CA TRP A 176 -11.52 -18.94 13.01
C TRP A 176 -12.54 -19.49 14.00
N THR A 177 -12.10 -20.36 14.90
CA THR A 177 -12.92 -20.89 16.01
C THR A 177 -12.51 -20.24 17.33
N ARG A 178 -13.41 -20.20 18.31
CA ARG A 178 -13.08 -19.77 19.68
C ARG A 178 -11.95 -20.60 20.28
N ALA A 179 -11.95 -21.91 20.03
CA ALA A 179 -10.93 -22.82 20.53
C ALA A 179 -9.54 -22.49 19.95
N ALA A 180 -9.42 -22.24 18.65
CA ALA A 180 -8.18 -21.87 17.99
C ALA A 180 -7.65 -20.51 18.51
N MET A 181 -8.53 -19.52 18.66
CA MET A 181 -8.16 -18.19 19.19
C MET A 181 -7.62 -18.29 20.63
N ASP A 182 -8.33 -19.01 21.50
CA ASP A 182 -7.92 -19.21 22.89
C ASP A 182 -6.59 -19.99 22.99
N LEU A 183 -6.39 -20.98 22.11
CA LEU A 183 -5.17 -21.79 22.10
C LEU A 183 -3.97 -21.01 21.57
N LEU A 184 -4.13 -20.25 20.48
CA LEU A 184 -3.08 -19.41 19.92
C LEU A 184 -2.60 -18.38 20.95
N GLY A 185 -3.53 -17.76 21.70
CA GLY A 185 -3.20 -16.87 22.81
C GLY A 185 -2.30 -17.53 23.85
N ARG A 186 -2.50 -18.82 24.16
CA ARG A 186 -1.70 -19.58 25.15
C ARG A 186 -0.38 -20.13 24.60
N CYS A 187 -0.33 -20.49 23.31
CA CYS A 187 0.79 -21.21 22.67
C CYS A 187 1.71 -20.31 21.82
N SER A 188 1.54 -19.00 21.93
CA SER A 188 2.23 -17.96 21.15
C SER A 188 3.76 -18.06 20.97
N PRO A 189 4.59 -18.60 21.90
CA PRO A 189 6.05 -18.55 21.71
C PRO A 189 6.64 -19.50 20.65
N ASP A 190 5.94 -20.55 20.20
CA ASP A 190 6.55 -21.65 19.40
C ASP A 190 6.14 -21.71 17.91
N VAL A 191 5.28 -20.81 17.43
CA VAL A 191 4.79 -20.88 16.05
C VAL A 191 5.77 -20.23 15.08
N GLY A 192 6.76 -21.00 14.62
CA GLY A 192 7.64 -20.59 13.51
C GLY A 192 6.84 -20.43 12.21
N ALA A 193 6.72 -19.21 11.68
CA ALA A 193 5.98 -18.90 10.45
C ALA A 193 6.73 -19.40 9.19
N GLY A 194 6.72 -20.73 8.98
CA GLY A 194 7.31 -21.37 7.79
C GLY A 194 6.38 -21.45 6.57
N ASP A 195 5.09 -21.13 6.70
CA ASP A 195 4.16 -21.20 5.56
C ASP A 195 3.92 -19.81 5.00
N ILE A 196 4.10 -19.69 3.69
CA ILE A 196 3.74 -18.50 2.93
C ILE A 196 2.24 -18.61 2.64
N PHE A 197 1.44 -17.77 3.29
CA PHE A 197 0.04 -17.63 2.94
C PHE A 197 -0.23 -16.25 2.38
N ASP A 198 -1.15 -16.27 1.41
CA ASP A 198 -1.64 -15.16 0.61
C ASP A 198 -0.77 -14.82 -0.62
N ASP A 199 -0.49 -15.82 -1.45
CA ASP A 199 -0.28 -15.52 -2.85
C ASP A 199 -1.61 -15.12 -3.49
N ILE A 200 -1.80 -13.79 -3.61
CA ILE A 200 -2.87 -13.15 -4.38
C ILE A 200 -3.09 -13.84 -5.75
N ASP A 201 -2.06 -14.49 -6.33
CA ASP A 201 -2.12 -15.20 -7.61
C ASP A 201 -2.56 -16.67 -7.56
N THR A 202 -2.52 -17.34 -6.40
CA THR A 202 -2.84 -18.78 -6.31
C THR A 202 -4.32 -19.03 -6.07
N HIS A 203 -5.02 -18.04 -5.53
CA HIS A 203 -6.42 -18.20 -5.22
C HIS A 203 -7.29 -17.60 -6.32
N PRO A 204 -8.28 -18.36 -6.80
CA PRO A 204 -9.30 -17.79 -7.66
C PRO A 204 -10.04 -16.70 -6.89
N ARG A 205 -10.76 -15.87 -7.64
CA ARG A 205 -11.57 -14.80 -7.07
C ARG A 205 -12.51 -15.36 -5.99
N THR A 206 -12.62 -14.66 -4.87
CA THR A 206 -13.59 -14.97 -3.82
C THR A 206 -15.01 -14.81 -4.37
N ASN A 207 -15.89 -15.75 -4.10
CA ASN A 207 -17.30 -15.72 -4.52
C ASN A 207 -18.26 -15.46 -3.35
N GLY A 208 -17.74 -15.30 -2.13
CA GLY A 208 -18.54 -15.03 -0.93
C GLY A 208 -19.33 -16.25 -0.44
N VAL A 209 -19.17 -17.41 -1.10
CA VAL A 209 -19.89 -18.63 -0.74
C VAL A 209 -19.10 -19.40 0.31
N ILE A 210 -19.72 -19.54 1.49
CA ILE A 210 -19.17 -20.32 2.60
C ILE A 210 -19.98 -21.60 2.71
N ASN A 211 -19.41 -22.72 2.26
CA ASN A 211 -20.12 -24.02 2.15
C ASN A 211 -20.10 -24.85 3.44
N THR A 212 -19.84 -24.21 4.59
CA THR A 212 -19.62 -24.88 5.87
C THR A 212 -20.25 -24.07 6.98
N ASP A 213 -21.00 -24.72 7.87
CA ASP A 213 -21.38 -24.13 9.15
C ASP A 213 -20.11 -23.74 9.91
N HIS A 214 -20.10 -22.53 10.46
CA HIS A 214 -18.91 -21.95 11.07
C HIS A 214 -19.24 -20.94 12.16
N GLU A 215 -18.27 -20.70 13.03
CA GLU A 215 -18.39 -19.76 14.13
C GLU A 215 -18.27 -18.32 13.64
N HIS A 216 -19.00 -17.42 14.31
CA HIS A 216 -18.84 -15.98 14.14
C HIS A 216 -18.07 -15.44 15.34
N VAL A 217 -17.24 -14.41 15.11
CA VAL A 217 -16.47 -13.76 16.15
C VAL A 217 -17.29 -12.64 16.76
N GLN A 218 -17.44 -12.64 18.08
CA GLN A 218 -18.14 -11.58 18.81
C GLN A 218 -17.22 -10.36 18.99
N LEU A 219 -17.54 -9.25 18.35
CA LEU A 219 -16.86 -7.96 18.47
C LEU A 219 -17.78 -6.96 19.17
N GLY A 220 -17.64 -6.85 20.50
CA GLY A 220 -18.56 -6.04 21.31
C GLY A 220 -19.98 -6.58 21.24
N GLU A 221 -20.92 -5.78 20.73
CA GLU A 221 -22.32 -6.19 20.52
C GLU A 221 -22.58 -6.83 19.14
N ARG A 222 -21.62 -6.73 18.20
CA ARG A 222 -21.75 -7.25 16.83
C ARG A 222 -21.12 -8.64 16.71
N THR A 223 -21.71 -9.48 15.86
CA THR A 223 -21.11 -10.75 15.40
C THR A 223 -20.59 -10.58 13.99
N VAL A 224 -19.34 -10.95 13.76
CA VAL A 224 -18.68 -10.78 12.46
C VAL A 224 -18.18 -12.13 11.95
N CYS A 225 -18.37 -12.38 10.66
CA CYS A 225 -17.85 -13.56 9.98
C CYS A 225 -16.48 -13.22 9.34
N PRO A 226 -15.36 -13.80 9.81
CA PRO A 226 -14.03 -13.50 9.26
C PRO A 226 -13.90 -13.85 7.76
N ALA A 227 -14.57 -14.90 7.31
CA ALA A 227 -14.59 -15.30 5.90
C ALA A 227 -15.33 -14.28 5.01
N HIS A 228 -16.43 -13.71 5.52
CA HIS A 228 -17.14 -12.63 4.84
C HIS A 228 -16.30 -11.35 4.81
N VAL A 229 -15.67 -10.96 5.93
CA VAL A 229 -14.75 -9.82 5.97
C VAL A 229 -13.61 -10.00 4.95
N TYR A 230 -13.01 -11.18 4.87
CA TYR A 230 -11.97 -11.46 3.87
C TYR A 230 -12.49 -11.30 2.43
N HIS A 231 -13.73 -11.74 2.17
CA HIS A 231 -14.38 -11.55 0.88
C HIS A 231 -14.59 -10.07 0.55
N GLU A 232 -15.12 -9.27 1.48
CA GLU A 232 -15.33 -7.83 1.30
C GLU A 232 -14.01 -7.08 1.05
N LEU A 233 -12.94 -7.43 1.77
CA LEU A 233 -11.60 -6.90 1.49
C LEU A 233 -11.14 -7.25 0.07
N CYS A 234 -11.39 -8.49 -0.38
CA CYS A 234 -11.09 -8.90 -1.75
C CYS A 234 -11.94 -8.12 -2.78
N GLN A 235 -13.19 -7.77 -2.47
CA GLN A 235 -14.03 -6.92 -3.33
C GLN A 235 -13.49 -5.49 -3.42
N LEU A 236 -12.96 -4.91 -2.33
CA LEU A 236 -12.33 -3.58 -2.40
C LEU A 236 -11.09 -3.57 -3.30
N ILE A 237 -10.31 -4.65 -3.28
CA ILE A 237 -9.08 -4.82 -4.08
C ILE A 237 -9.40 -5.13 -5.56
N ASP A 238 -10.44 -5.92 -5.80
CA ASP A 238 -10.90 -6.33 -7.13
C ASP A 238 -12.43 -6.26 -7.24
N PRO A 239 -13.00 -5.06 -7.43
CA PRO A 239 -14.45 -4.85 -7.38
C PRO A 239 -15.18 -5.65 -8.45
N GLN A 240 -16.28 -6.29 -8.03
CA GLN A 240 -17.32 -6.75 -8.96
C GLN A 240 -18.00 -5.46 -9.42
N LEU A 241 -17.81 -5.04 -10.68
CA LEU A 241 -18.57 -3.90 -11.20
C LEU A 241 -20.06 -4.26 -11.15
N PRO A 242 -20.89 -3.60 -10.32
CA PRO A 242 -22.33 -3.56 -10.58
C PRO A 242 -22.55 -2.66 -11.80
N GLU A 243 -23.75 -2.63 -12.36
CA GLU A 243 -24.13 -1.77 -13.51
C GLU A 243 -24.08 -0.24 -13.23
N GLY A 244 -23.38 0.20 -12.17
CA GLY A 244 -23.22 1.58 -11.75
C GLY A 244 -21.92 2.25 -12.25
N ARG A 245 -21.94 3.59 -12.28
CA ARG A 245 -20.76 4.42 -12.58
C ARG A 245 -19.64 4.08 -11.58
N THR A 246 -18.42 3.90 -12.08
CA THR A 246 -17.25 3.73 -11.23
C THR A 246 -16.90 5.08 -10.65
N GLU A 247 -17.39 5.39 -9.45
CA GLU A 247 -17.00 6.60 -8.73
C GLU A 247 -15.49 6.56 -8.54
N CYS A 248 -14.83 7.52 -9.18
CA CYS A 248 -13.40 7.67 -9.05
C CYS A 248 -13.16 8.29 -7.68
N GLU A 249 -12.49 7.59 -6.76
CA GLU A 249 -12.01 8.11 -5.46
C GLU A 249 -11.22 9.43 -5.60
N VAL A 250 -10.91 9.84 -6.82
CA VAL A 250 -10.06 10.98 -7.19
C VAL A 250 -10.84 12.18 -7.76
N VAL A 251 -12.18 12.12 -7.83
CA VAL A 251 -12.99 13.24 -8.31
C VAL A 251 -14.04 13.63 -7.29
N HIS A 252 -13.62 14.43 -6.30
CA HIS A 252 -14.42 15.37 -5.49
C HIS A 252 -15.70 14.88 -4.78
N ASP A 253 -16.15 13.65 -4.96
CA ASP A 253 -17.31 13.13 -4.27
C ASP A 253 -16.88 12.39 -3.01
N LEU A 254 -17.26 13.02 -1.90
CA LEU A 254 -17.00 12.59 -0.54
C LEU A 254 -18.23 11.81 0.02
N ASP A 255 -19.09 11.30 -0.85
CA ASP A 255 -20.42 10.77 -0.51
C ASP A 255 -20.57 9.25 -0.75
N ALA A 256 -19.48 8.52 -1.03
CA ALA A 256 -19.53 7.07 -1.25
C ALA A 256 -19.63 6.28 0.07
N GLU A 257 -20.83 5.70 0.26
CA GLU A 257 -21.37 4.69 1.19
C GLU A 257 -20.55 4.14 2.39
N ASP A 258 -21.26 4.00 3.52
CA ASP A 258 -20.82 3.45 4.82
C ASP A 258 -20.23 2.02 4.76
N SER A 259 -20.50 1.25 3.70
CA SER A 259 -20.22 -0.20 3.62
C SER A 259 -18.73 -0.58 3.52
N ALA A 260 -17.91 0.19 2.79
CA ALA A 260 -16.47 -0.07 2.67
C ALA A 260 -15.73 0.19 3.99
N THR A 261 -16.20 1.15 4.77
CA THR A 261 -15.64 1.50 6.08
C THR A 261 -15.90 0.39 7.10
N ASP A 262 -17.06 -0.26 7.04
CA ASP A 262 -17.41 -1.39 7.90
C ASP A 262 -16.46 -2.59 7.72
N ALA A 263 -16.21 -3.02 6.47
CA ALA A 263 -15.33 -4.18 6.22
C ALA A 263 -13.88 -3.93 6.69
N LEU A 264 -13.37 -2.71 6.48
CA LEU A 264 -12.04 -2.30 6.96
C LEU A 264 -11.99 -2.25 8.50
N SER A 265 -13.04 -1.73 9.14
CA SER A 265 -13.18 -1.65 10.60
C SER A 265 -13.29 -3.04 11.24
N ASP A 266 -14.06 -3.94 10.64
CA ASP A 266 -14.22 -5.33 11.09
C ASP A 266 -12.89 -6.09 10.96
N ALA A 267 -12.17 -5.92 9.85
CA ALA A 267 -10.86 -6.52 9.66
C ALA A 267 -9.82 -6.01 10.69
N LEU A 268 -9.81 -4.71 10.97
CA LEU A 268 -9.01 -4.11 12.03
C LEU A 268 -9.34 -4.71 13.40
N SER A 269 -10.63 -4.81 13.71
CA SER A 269 -11.12 -5.38 14.97
C SER A 269 -10.68 -6.82 15.17
N LEU A 270 -10.81 -7.66 14.13
CA LEU A 270 -10.38 -9.06 14.15
C LEU A 270 -8.87 -9.17 14.38
N CYS A 271 -8.08 -8.36 13.68
CA CYS A 271 -6.62 -8.35 13.84
C CYS A 271 -6.19 -7.89 15.24
N LEU A 272 -6.78 -6.79 15.74
CA LEU A 272 -6.48 -6.24 17.06
C LEU A 272 -6.91 -7.18 18.20
N MET A 273 -8.03 -7.89 18.04
CA MET A 273 -8.45 -8.93 18.98
C MET A 273 -7.39 -10.03 19.10
N GLN A 274 -6.89 -10.55 17.98
CA GLN A 274 -5.84 -11.58 18.01
C GLN A 274 -4.53 -11.07 18.65
N MET A 275 -4.15 -9.83 18.33
CA MET A 275 -2.98 -9.20 18.95
C MET A 275 -3.13 -9.10 20.48
N ARG A 276 -4.31 -8.69 20.98
CA ARG A 276 -4.60 -8.62 22.42
C ARG A 276 -4.55 -9.98 23.10
N LEU A 277 -5.18 -11.01 22.51
CA LEU A 277 -5.15 -12.37 23.05
C LEU A 277 -3.72 -12.91 23.15
N ALA A 278 -2.92 -12.69 22.10
CA ALA A 278 -1.51 -13.08 22.09
C ALA A 278 -0.67 -12.29 23.11
N ALA A 279 -0.92 -10.99 23.27
CA ALA A 279 -0.25 -10.15 24.27
C ALA A 279 -0.61 -10.56 25.70
N ALA A 280 -1.88 -10.89 25.97
CA ALA A 280 -2.36 -11.37 27.25
C ALA A 280 -1.69 -12.69 27.65
N GLY A 281 -1.67 -13.68 26.75
CA GLY A 281 -1.01 -14.96 27.00
C GLY A 281 0.49 -14.82 27.28
N ARG A 282 1.18 -13.91 26.58
CA ARG A 282 2.58 -13.59 26.87
C ARG A 282 2.78 -12.99 28.27
N CYS A 283 1.89 -12.08 28.71
CA CYS A 283 1.95 -11.51 30.06
C CYS A 283 1.71 -12.56 31.15
N ALA A 284 0.80 -13.50 30.91
CA ALA A 284 0.56 -14.62 31.81
C ALA A 284 1.81 -15.51 31.97
N LEU A 285 2.52 -15.78 30.87
CA LEU A 285 3.77 -16.55 30.88
C LEU A 285 4.93 -15.81 31.56
N SER A 286 4.99 -14.47 31.48
CA SER A 286 6.03 -13.66 32.11
C SER A 286 5.79 -13.35 33.60
N ARG A 287 4.80 -14.01 34.24
CA ARG A 287 4.38 -13.79 35.64
C ARG A 287 3.92 -12.35 35.95
N ASP A 288 3.28 -11.68 34.99
CA ASP A 288 2.55 -10.43 35.20
C ASP A 288 1.03 -10.66 35.04
N PRO A 289 0.38 -11.33 36.02
CA PRO A 289 -1.02 -11.74 35.90
C PRO A 289 -1.98 -10.55 35.99
N ASP A 290 -1.58 -9.43 36.59
CA ASP A 290 -2.43 -8.25 36.71
C ASP A 290 -2.54 -7.50 35.38
N THR A 291 -1.45 -7.46 34.60
CA THR A 291 -1.49 -6.99 33.21
C THR A 291 -2.27 -7.93 32.31
N ALA A 292 -2.09 -9.25 32.46
CA ALA A 292 -2.87 -10.22 31.69
C ALA A 292 -4.38 -10.06 31.96
N ARG A 293 -4.79 -9.95 33.23
CA ARG A 293 -6.19 -9.70 33.60
C ARG A 293 -6.71 -8.35 33.11
N ALA A 294 -5.88 -7.31 33.06
CA ALA A 294 -6.29 -6.02 32.52
C ALA A 294 -6.57 -6.07 31.01
N ILE A 295 -5.76 -6.83 30.25
CA ILE A 295 -5.98 -7.05 28.81
C ILE A 295 -7.23 -7.94 28.60
N ASP A 296 -7.38 -9.01 29.39
CA ASP A 296 -8.52 -9.93 29.30
C ASP A 296 -9.85 -9.29 29.73
N ALA A 297 -9.84 -8.44 30.76
CA ALA A 297 -11.04 -7.73 31.24
C ALA A 297 -11.54 -6.68 30.23
N VAL A 298 -10.65 -6.16 29.38
CA VAL A 298 -10.99 -5.25 28.26
C VAL A 298 -11.34 -6.04 26.99
N SER A 299 -10.84 -7.27 26.86
CA SER A 299 -11.17 -8.21 25.77
C SER A 299 -12.47 -9.00 26.02
N ALA A 300 -12.97 -9.05 27.27
CA ALA A 300 -14.34 -9.42 27.58
C ALA A 300 -15.29 -8.44 26.88
N PRO A 301 -16.48 -8.86 26.41
CA PRO A 301 -17.30 -8.07 25.50
C PRO A 301 -17.47 -6.67 26.06
N GLN A 302 -16.79 -5.70 25.45
CA GLN A 302 -16.88 -4.31 25.82
C GLN A 302 -18.36 -3.97 25.74
N ARG A 303 -18.99 -3.74 26.89
CA ARG A 303 -20.20 -2.92 26.96
C ARG A 303 -19.76 -1.53 26.51
N GLN A 304 -19.70 -1.32 25.20
CA GLN A 304 -19.72 0.01 24.65
C GLN A 304 -21.03 0.62 25.17
N SER A 305 -20.90 1.59 26.08
CA SER A 305 -22.05 2.43 26.39
C SER A 305 -22.53 3.01 25.09
N ALA A 306 -23.79 2.73 24.75
CA ALA A 306 -24.49 3.24 23.60
C ALA A 306 -24.18 4.74 23.40
N LEU A 307 -23.26 5.04 22.48
CA LEU A 307 -23.30 6.30 21.76
C LEU A 307 -24.46 6.14 20.79
N GLN A 308 -25.64 6.48 21.29
CA GLN A 308 -26.84 6.63 20.50
C GLN A 308 -26.49 7.37 19.22
N ALA A 309 -26.86 6.79 18.08
CA ALA A 309 -27.14 7.53 16.86
C ALA A 309 -28.24 8.54 17.18
N SER A 310 -27.86 9.68 17.76
CA SER A 310 -28.68 10.87 17.75
C SER A 310 -28.31 11.62 16.48
N GLU A 311 -29.18 11.51 15.48
CA GLU A 311 -29.39 12.57 14.50
C GLU A 311 -29.70 13.86 15.26
N THR A 312 -28.67 14.52 15.73
CA THR A 312 -28.78 15.86 16.29
C THR A 312 -27.50 16.56 15.88
N GLN A 313 -27.65 17.59 15.05
CA GLN A 313 -26.56 18.47 14.66
C GLN A 313 -25.93 19.06 15.94
N VAL A 314 -24.86 18.43 16.43
CA VAL A 314 -24.10 18.94 17.57
C VAL A 314 -23.24 20.10 17.08
N PRO A 315 -23.24 21.26 17.76
CA PRO A 315 -22.41 22.39 17.37
C PRO A 315 -20.93 22.00 17.42
N LEU A 316 -20.19 22.36 16.38
CA LEU A 316 -18.72 22.24 16.28
C LEU A 316 -18.06 22.73 17.58
N CYS A 317 -17.62 21.80 18.42
CA CYS A 317 -16.88 22.10 19.63
C CYS A 317 -15.50 22.61 19.23
N THR A 318 -15.18 23.85 19.61
CA THR A 318 -13.93 24.56 19.33
C THR A 318 -12.78 24.07 20.22
N SER A 319 -12.47 22.77 20.17
CA SER A 319 -11.15 22.28 20.63
C SER A 319 -10.11 22.68 19.58
N PRO A 320 -8.86 23.02 19.93
CA PRO A 320 -7.81 23.26 18.95
C PRO A 320 -7.62 21.99 18.12
N VAL A 321 -8.19 21.98 16.92
CA VAL A 321 -8.15 20.85 15.98
C VAL A 321 -6.69 20.51 15.72
N ILE A 322 -6.23 19.37 16.25
CA ILE A 322 -4.94 18.81 15.86
C ILE A 322 -5.06 18.51 14.36
N ARG A 323 -4.24 19.19 13.55
CA ARG A 323 -4.16 18.87 12.13
C ARG A 323 -3.51 17.49 12.03
N LEU A 324 -4.24 16.52 11.49
CA LEU A 324 -3.74 15.16 11.28
C LEU A 324 -2.91 15.06 9.99
N THR A 325 -3.04 16.02 9.07
CA THR A 325 -2.30 16.06 7.79
C THR A 325 -0.79 15.77 7.94
N PRO A 326 -0.05 16.37 8.89
CA PRO A 326 1.36 16.03 9.14
C PRO A 326 1.62 14.55 9.36
N ALA A 327 0.71 13.86 10.06
CA ALA A 327 0.79 12.44 10.36
C ALA A 327 0.36 11.55 9.17
N LEU A 328 -0.40 12.07 8.21
CA LEU A 328 -0.97 11.28 7.10
C LEU A 328 -0.08 11.20 5.87
N VAL A 329 0.69 12.26 5.58
CA VAL A 329 1.60 12.31 4.42
C VAL A 329 2.89 11.50 4.65
N PRO A 330 3.61 11.12 3.59
CA PRO A 330 4.94 10.52 3.72
C PRO A 330 5.90 11.38 4.52
N LEU A 331 6.56 10.78 5.51
CA LEU A 331 7.50 11.48 6.39
C LEU A 331 8.94 11.25 5.91
N VAL A 332 9.41 12.06 4.95
CA VAL A 332 10.81 12.03 4.47
C VAL A 332 11.38 13.44 4.47
N ARG A 333 12.61 13.66 4.96
CA ARG A 333 13.21 15.01 5.10
C ARG A 333 13.33 15.82 3.80
N THR A 334 13.22 15.18 2.63
CA THR A 334 13.39 15.81 1.31
C THR A 334 12.07 16.16 0.62
N GLU A 335 10.93 15.64 1.07
CA GLU A 335 9.61 15.95 0.52
C GLU A 335 8.59 16.25 1.64
N LEU A 336 7.85 17.35 1.49
CA LEU A 336 6.56 17.65 2.13
C LEU A 336 6.42 17.53 3.67
N ALA A 337 7.47 17.19 4.39
CA ALA A 337 7.55 17.37 5.83
C ALA A 337 8.25 18.71 6.09
N SER A 338 7.48 19.75 6.38
CA SER A 338 8.08 20.95 6.97
C SER A 338 8.83 20.52 8.24
N SER A 339 10.00 21.08 8.53
CA SER A 339 10.70 20.79 9.79
C SER A 339 9.79 21.00 11.01
N THR A 340 8.82 21.91 10.89
CA THR A 340 7.73 22.13 11.84
C THR A 340 6.86 20.89 12.04
N ASN A 341 6.40 20.24 10.97
CA ASN A 341 5.56 19.02 11.04
C ASN A 341 6.28 17.88 11.79
N ILE A 342 7.58 17.68 11.53
CA ILE A 342 8.37 16.64 12.19
C ILE A 342 8.55 16.97 13.68
N ASN A 343 8.79 18.24 14.01
CA ASN A 343 8.92 18.68 15.39
C ASN A 343 7.60 18.51 16.17
N GLU A 344 6.45 18.83 15.53
CA GLU A 344 5.12 18.61 16.10
C GLU A 344 4.89 17.12 16.41
N LEU A 345 5.17 16.22 15.45
CA LEU A 345 5.07 14.77 15.66
C LEU A 345 6.03 14.27 16.76
N GLY A 346 7.24 14.85 16.85
CA GLY A 346 8.19 14.55 17.92
C GLY A 346 7.69 14.96 19.30
N GLN A 347 6.94 16.06 19.40
CA GLN A 347 6.27 16.48 20.63
C GLN A 347 5.15 15.50 21.01
N LEU A 348 4.30 15.11 20.05
CA LEU A 348 3.25 14.10 20.28
C LEU A 348 3.83 12.77 20.76
N TYR A 349 4.97 12.35 20.21
CA TYR A 349 5.69 11.15 20.67
C TYR A 349 6.12 11.26 22.13
N ALA A 350 6.71 12.40 22.53
CA ALA A 350 7.12 12.63 23.92
C ALA A 350 5.92 12.68 24.87
N ASP A 351 4.85 13.37 24.48
CA ASP A 351 3.62 13.49 25.27
C ASP A 351 2.93 12.14 25.44
N TYR A 352 2.85 11.34 24.38
CA TYR A 352 2.31 9.98 24.43
C TYR A 352 3.09 9.09 25.41
N HIS A 353 4.43 9.10 25.34
CA HIS A 353 5.25 8.35 26.29
C HIS A 353 5.10 8.84 27.74
N ALA A 354 4.91 10.14 27.95
CA ALA A 354 4.62 10.68 29.28
C ALA A 354 3.28 10.19 29.81
N VAL A 355 2.24 10.12 28.96
CA VAL A 355 0.92 9.58 29.32
C VAL A 355 1.00 8.09 29.66
N LEU A 356 1.79 7.30 28.92
CA LEU A 356 1.97 5.88 29.21
C LEU A 356 2.78 5.63 30.50
N ALA A 357 3.71 6.54 30.85
CA ALA A 357 4.55 6.44 32.04
C ALA A 357 3.87 6.92 33.34
N ASP A 358 3.02 7.95 33.27
CA ASP A 358 2.43 8.60 34.43
C ASP A 358 0.92 8.31 34.58
N ARG A 359 0.59 7.38 35.48
CA ARG A 359 -0.81 7.04 35.82
C ARG A 359 -1.51 8.09 36.69
N SER A 360 -0.82 9.12 37.16
CA SER A 360 -1.27 9.98 38.26
C SER A 360 -1.67 11.42 37.88
N ARG A 361 -1.64 11.76 36.57
CA ARG A 361 -2.11 13.08 36.11
C ARG A 361 -3.58 13.31 36.50
N ALA A 362 -3.86 14.49 37.07
CA ALA A 362 -5.20 14.92 37.45
C ALA A 362 -6.14 15.14 36.26
N GLU A 363 -5.59 15.32 35.05
CA GLU A 363 -6.33 15.40 33.79
C GLU A 363 -5.90 14.24 32.90
N HIS A 364 -6.80 13.26 32.76
CA HIS A 364 -6.62 12.17 31.80
C HIS A 364 -7.04 12.68 30.41
N PRO A 365 -6.23 12.43 29.36
CA PRO A 365 -6.63 12.76 28.01
C PRO A 365 -7.93 12.06 27.66
N THR A 366 -8.79 12.73 26.90
CA THR A 366 -9.98 12.10 26.34
C THR A 366 -9.58 10.92 25.45
N PRO A 367 -10.47 9.93 25.23
CA PRO A 367 -10.14 8.80 24.37
C PRO A 367 -9.69 9.22 22.96
N ARG A 368 -10.28 10.30 22.43
CA ARG A 368 -9.88 10.88 21.14
C ARG A 368 -8.48 11.47 21.17
N GLU A 369 -8.16 12.30 22.17
CA GLU A 369 -6.82 12.88 22.33
C GLU A 369 -5.76 11.79 22.51
N LEU A 370 -6.05 10.74 23.27
CA LEU A 370 -5.15 9.61 23.43
C LEU A 370 -4.92 8.87 22.09
N ALA A 371 -5.98 8.65 21.30
CA ALA A 371 -5.87 8.05 19.98
C ALA A 371 -5.04 8.91 19.01
N GLU A 372 -5.23 10.23 19.02
CA GLU A 372 -4.46 11.18 18.22
C GLU A 372 -2.97 11.21 18.64
N LEU A 373 -2.69 11.18 19.94
CA LEU A 373 -1.33 11.07 20.49
C LEU A 373 -0.64 9.77 20.05
N ALA A 374 -1.33 8.63 20.19
CA ALA A 374 -0.79 7.34 19.79
C ALA A 374 -0.51 7.29 18.28
N PHE A 375 -1.46 7.75 17.46
CA PHE A 375 -1.27 7.82 16.02
C PHE A 375 -0.06 8.70 15.67
N GLY A 376 0.02 9.91 16.22
CA GLY A 376 1.16 10.81 16.02
C GLY A 376 2.50 10.19 16.45
N ALA A 377 2.53 9.50 17.58
CA ALA A 377 3.72 8.84 18.11
C ALA A 377 4.22 7.71 17.20
N HIS A 378 3.35 6.82 16.73
CA HIS A 378 3.75 5.77 15.78
C HIS A 378 4.22 6.35 14.44
N ARG A 379 3.59 7.42 13.97
CA ARG A 379 4.01 8.11 12.75
C ARG A 379 5.40 8.73 12.92
N TYR A 380 5.69 9.34 14.07
CA TYR A 380 7.05 9.80 14.38
C TYR A 380 8.06 8.65 14.50
N ALA A 381 7.69 7.55 15.15
CA ALA A 381 8.54 6.36 15.25
C ALA A 381 8.90 5.80 13.86
N ARG A 382 7.91 5.74 12.95
CA ARG A 382 8.12 5.36 11.55
C ARG A 382 9.13 6.28 10.86
N PHE A 383 8.99 7.60 11.03
CA PHE A 383 9.95 8.58 10.52
C PHE A 383 11.38 8.31 11.03
N LEU A 384 11.57 8.02 12.31
CA LEU A 384 12.90 7.71 12.87
C LEU A 384 13.52 6.48 12.21
N ILE A 385 12.73 5.44 11.94
CA ILE A 385 13.17 4.20 11.27
C ILE A 385 13.58 4.50 9.82
N THR A 386 12.76 5.26 9.10
CA THR A 386 13.01 5.70 7.72
C THR A 386 14.30 6.53 7.63
N GLU A 387 14.48 7.52 8.51
CA GLU A 387 15.67 8.35 8.54
C GLU A 387 16.93 7.56 8.87
N HIS A 388 16.84 6.61 9.81
CA HIS A 388 17.96 5.72 10.11
C HIS A 388 18.36 4.91 8.88
N SER A 389 17.38 4.34 8.18
CA SER A 389 17.59 3.57 6.95
C SER A 389 18.22 4.43 5.84
N HIS A 390 17.69 5.62 5.58
CA HIS A 390 18.25 6.55 4.60
C HIS A 390 19.68 6.98 4.94
N ALA A 391 19.99 7.20 6.22
CA ALA A 391 21.34 7.54 6.65
C ALA A 391 22.32 6.37 6.43
N GLN A 392 21.88 5.13 6.62
CA GLN A 392 22.66 3.94 6.28
C GLN A 392 22.87 3.82 4.77
N ASP A 393 21.82 4.03 3.98
CA ASP A 393 21.87 3.97 2.52
C ASP A 393 22.86 4.99 1.93
N LEU A 394 22.90 6.20 2.48
CA LEU A 394 23.88 7.22 2.09
C LEU A 394 25.32 6.81 2.44
N LYS A 395 25.53 6.11 3.56
CA LYS A 395 26.87 5.63 3.97
C LYS A 395 27.35 4.48 3.09
N ILE A 396 26.48 3.53 2.76
CA ILE A 396 26.84 2.28 2.08
C ILE A 396 26.94 2.49 0.57
N SER A 397 26.04 3.30 -0.02
CA SER A 397 25.91 3.34 -1.48
C SER A 397 26.99 4.12 -2.20
N HIS A 398 27.76 5.01 -1.56
CA HIS A 398 28.72 5.90 -2.23
C HIS A 398 28.13 6.62 -3.47
N GLY A 399 26.81 6.86 -3.49
CA GLY A 399 26.09 7.44 -4.64
C GLY A 399 25.51 6.45 -5.65
N ARG A 400 25.60 5.12 -5.41
CA ARG A 400 25.01 4.06 -6.25
C ARG A 400 23.51 3.84 -6.06
N LEU A 401 22.92 4.38 -4.99
CA LEU A 401 21.48 4.33 -4.75
C LEU A 401 20.82 5.58 -5.32
N GLY A 402 19.86 5.38 -6.23
CA GLY A 402 19.11 6.44 -6.90
C GLY A 402 17.99 7.03 -6.04
N ILE A 403 17.89 6.68 -4.75
CA ILE A 403 16.78 7.04 -3.83
C ILE A 403 16.43 8.54 -3.89
N ARG A 404 17.41 9.43 -4.06
CA ARG A 404 17.18 10.89 -4.20
C ARG A 404 16.34 11.28 -5.43
N GLN A 405 16.31 10.47 -6.48
CA GLN A 405 15.53 10.72 -7.70
C GLN A 405 14.03 10.53 -7.47
N HIS A 406 13.66 9.68 -6.51
CA HIS A 406 12.26 9.42 -6.10
C HIS A 406 11.74 10.44 -5.09
N LEU A 407 12.55 11.42 -4.71
CA LEU A 407 12.24 12.52 -3.79
C LEU A 407 12.26 13.88 -4.51
N GLY A 408 12.19 13.86 -5.84
CA GLY A 408 12.21 15.05 -6.68
C GLY A 408 10.84 15.74 -6.72
N PRO A 409 10.77 17.03 -7.11
CA PRO A 409 9.52 17.80 -7.07
C PRO A 409 8.40 17.29 -8.01
N GLN A 410 8.70 16.34 -8.90
CA GLN A 410 7.79 15.79 -9.90
C GLN A 410 8.01 14.27 -10.02
N PRO A 411 7.75 13.49 -8.96
CA PRO A 411 8.09 12.07 -8.98
C PRO A 411 7.19 11.33 -9.97
N PRO A 412 7.75 10.44 -10.80
CA PRO A 412 7.02 9.78 -11.88
C PRO A 412 5.85 8.93 -11.37
N GLN A 413 5.91 8.44 -10.13
CA GLN A 413 4.85 7.69 -9.47
C GLN A 413 3.61 8.56 -9.25
N ILE A 414 3.77 9.79 -8.74
CA ILE A 414 2.66 10.75 -8.57
C ILE A 414 2.10 11.13 -9.94
N LEU A 415 2.96 11.45 -10.91
CA LEU A 415 2.51 11.80 -12.26
C LEU A 415 1.68 10.67 -12.89
N THR A 416 2.14 9.42 -12.74
CA THR A 416 1.45 8.24 -13.27
C THR A 416 0.14 7.98 -12.54
N ALA A 417 0.11 8.06 -11.21
CA ALA A 417 -1.10 7.86 -10.42
C ALA A 417 -2.18 8.91 -10.74
N GLU A 418 -1.82 10.20 -10.74
CA GLU A 418 -2.76 11.29 -11.08
C GLU A 418 -3.29 11.17 -12.51
N PHE A 419 -2.44 10.73 -13.43
CA PHE A 419 -2.86 10.51 -14.81
C PHE A 419 -3.72 9.25 -14.97
N ALA A 420 -3.49 8.21 -14.17
CA ALA A 420 -4.35 7.03 -14.09
C ALA A 420 -5.76 7.42 -13.62
N ALA A 421 -5.86 8.29 -12.61
CA ALA A 421 -7.13 8.81 -12.14
C ALA A 421 -7.87 9.63 -13.22
N LEU A 422 -7.16 10.48 -13.96
CA LEU A 422 -7.76 11.19 -15.10
C LEU A 422 -8.21 10.21 -16.19
N CYS A 423 -7.40 9.20 -16.50
CA CYS A 423 -7.74 8.15 -17.45
C CYS A 423 -9.02 7.43 -17.02
N ALA A 424 -9.17 7.10 -15.73
CA ALA A 424 -10.39 6.51 -15.20
C ALA A 424 -11.61 7.43 -15.39
N HIS A 425 -11.47 8.70 -15.02
CA HIS A 425 -12.52 9.70 -15.17
C HIS A 425 -12.93 9.92 -16.63
N TRP A 426 -12.00 9.88 -17.58
CA TRP A 426 -12.30 10.04 -19.01
C TRP A 426 -12.87 8.79 -19.68
N ASN A 427 -12.79 7.63 -19.02
CA ASN A 427 -13.27 6.35 -19.55
C ASN A 427 -14.47 5.82 -18.78
N GLN A 428 -15.28 6.68 -18.14
CA GLN A 428 -16.50 6.28 -17.41
C GLN A 428 -17.53 5.54 -18.28
N SER A 429 -17.52 5.74 -19.60
CA SER A 429 -18.32 4.96 -20.55
C SER A 429 -17.81 3.53 -20.79
N ARG A 430 -16.60 3.22 -20.29
CA ARG A 430 -15.94 1.91 -20.35
C ARG A 430 -15.57 1.48 -18.93
N PRO A 431 -16.55 1.01 -18.13
CA PRO A 431 -16.39 0.84 -16.69
C PRO A 431 -15.22 -0.09 -16.31
N GLN A 432 -14.91 -1.08 -17.14
CA GLN A 432 -13.79 -2.00 -16.90
C GLN A 432 -12.43 -1.31 -17.01
N ILE A 433 -12.27 -0.41 -18.00
CA ILE A 433 -11.06 0.42 -18.15
C ILE A 433 -10.99 1.44 -17.02
N ALA A 434 -12.13 2.07 -16.68
CA ALA A 434 -12.20 3.04 -15.59
C ALA A 434 -11.85 2.42 -14.23
N ALA A 435 -12.38 1.24 -13.92
CA ALA A 435 -12.08 0.50 -12.70
C ALA A 435 -10.60 0.12 -12.61
N ALA A 436 -10.03 -0.48 -13.66
CA ALA A 436 -8.61 -0.83 -13.66
C ALA A 436 -7.71 0.41 -13.51
N ALA A 437 -8.02 1.51 -14.18
CA ALA A 437 -7.27 2.76 -14.06
C ALA A 437 -7.41 3.42 -12.67
N THR A 438 -8.59 3.34 -12.04
CA THR A 438 -8.82 3.81 -10.65
C THR A 438 -7.97 3.00 -9.68
N GLN A 439 -7.98 1.67 -9.82
CA GLN A 439 -7.20 0.77 -8.99
C GLN A 439 -5.68 1.00 -9.17
N ILE A 440 -5.21 1.24 -10.39
CA ILE A 440 -3.81 1.62 -10.65
C ILE A 440 -3.46 2.94 -9.93
N SER A 441 -4.33 3.95 -10.00
CA SER A 441 -4.12 5.22 -9.28
C SER A 441 -4.00 5.00 -7.77
N SER A 442 -4.98 4.31 -7.17
CA SER A 442 -5.08 4.13 -5.72
C SER A 442 -3.91 3.29 -5.18
N THR A 443 -3.62 2.16 -5.84
CA THR A 443 -2.52 1.27 -5.44
C THR A 443 -1.13 1.86 -5.69
N LEU A 444 -0.88 2.51 -6.83
CA LEU A 444 0.43 3.11 -7.09
C LEU A 444 0.76 4.21 -6.10
N LEU A 445 -0.23 5.05 -5.76
CA LEU A 445 -0.04 6.12 -4.79
C LEU A 445 0.23 5.57 -3.39
N SER A 446 -0.62 4.64 -2.92
CA SER A 446 -0.48 4.03 -1.59
C SER A 446 0.84 3.26 -1.45
N GLY A 447 1.19 2.49 -2.48
CA GLY A 447 2.44 1.72 -2.53
C GLY A 447 3.67 2.64 -2.56
N TYR A 448 3.63 3.72 -3.33
CA TYR A 448 4.71 4.71 -3.35
C TYR A 448 4.87 5.43 -2.00
N TRP A 449 3.77 5.83 -1.35
CA TRP A 449 3.81 6.47 -0.03
C TRP A 449 4.45 5.60 1.05
N LEU A 450 4.13 4.30 1.07
CA LEU A 450 4.76 3.35 1.97
C LEU A 450 6.21 3.05 1.59
N TRP A 451 6.52 3.01 0.29
CA TRP A 451 7.88 2.80 -0.19
C TRP A 451 8.83 3.90 0.30
N LEU A 452 8.39 5.16 0.24
CA LEU A 452 9.13 6.32 0.75
C LEU A 452 9.47 6.22 2.24
N GLU A 453 8.69 5.45 3.00
CA GLU A 453 8.87 5.25 4.44
C GLU A 453 9.59 3.96 4.79
N GLU A 454 10.20 3.31 3.80
CA GLU A 454 10.94 2.07 4.00
C GLU A 454 10.08 0.93 4.54
N ASP A 455 8.81 0.93 4.10
CA ASP A 455 7.84 -0.09 4.45
C ASP A 455 7.70 -1.12 3.30
N ASP A 456 7.81 -2.39 3.63
CA ASP A 456 7.72 -3.51 2.69
C ASP A 456 6.31 -3.79 2.21
N ARG A 457 5.30 -3.41 2.99
CA ARG A 457 3.89 -3.54 2.61
C ARG A 457 3.61 -2.82 1.29
N ALA A 458 4.42 -1.81 0.97
CA ALA A 458 4.47 -1.18 -0.34
C ALA A 458 4.54 -2.17 -1.51
N MET A 459 5.36 -3.23 -1.40
CA MET A 459 5.57 -4.18 -2.50
C MET A 459 4.32 -5.01 -2.79
N GLY A 460 3.56 -5.38 -1.76
CA GLY A 460 2.26 -6.05 -1.90
C GLY A 460 1.26 -5.16 -2.63
N ILE A 461 1.21 -3.87 -2.29
CA ILE A 461 0.34 -2.90 -2.96
C ILE A 461 0.77 -2.68 -4.42
N LEU A 462 2.07 -2.52 -4.69
CA LEU A 462 2.61 -2.34 -6.05
C LEU A 462 2.39 -3.59 -6.93
N ARG A 463 2.34 -4.78 -6.32
CA ARG A 463 1.94 -6.01 -7.02
C ARG A 463 0.51 -5.90 -7.55
N CYS A 464 -0.43 -5.36 -6.77
CA CYS A 464 -1.77 -5.08 -7.26
C CYS A 464 -1.74 -4.06 -8.42
N THR A 465 -0.90 -3.03 -8.38
CA THR A 465 -0.72 -2.11 -9.52
C THR A 465 -0.29 -2.86 -10.78
N LEU A 466 0.67 -3.80 -10.68
CA LEU A 466 1.13 -4.63 -11.80
C LEU A 466 -0.03 -5.47 -12.38
N HIS A 467 -0.83 -6.10 -11.53
CA HIS A 467 -1.97 -6.93 -11.95
C HIS A 467 -3.05 -6.09 -12.63
N GLN A 468 -3.38 -4.92 -12.09
CA GLN A 468 -4.37 -4.02 -12.66
C GLN A 468 -3.89 -3.39 -13.96
N ALA A 469 -2.59 -3.13 -14.12
CA ALA A 469 -2.01 -2.72 -15.41
C ALA A 469 -2.12 -3.82 -16.48
N ALA A 470 -1.94 -5.10 -16.11
CA ALA A 470 -2.17 -6.21 -17.02
C ALA A 470 -3.66 -6.34 -17.43
N ARG A 471 -4.58 -6.13 -16.48
CA ARG A 471 -6.03 -6.13 -16.76
C ARG A 471 -6.43 -4.96 -17.64
N LEU A 472 -5.94 -3.75 -17.36
CA LEU A 472 -6.15 -2.56 -18.20
C LEU A 472 -5.72 -2.82 -19.63
N ARG A 473 -4.52 -3.38 -19.82
CA ARG A 473 -4.00 -3.78 -21.13
C ARG A 473 -4.93 -4.77 -21.83
N LEU A 474 -5.41 -5.80 -21.13
CA LEU A 474 -6.26 -6.80 -21.75
C LEU A 474 -7.61 -6.22 -22.16
N TRP A 475 -8.27 -5.45 -21.30
CA TRP A 475 -9.51 -4.74 -21.64
C TRP A 475 -9.34 -3.77 -22.82
N HIS A 476 -8.17 -3.14 -22.93
CA HIS A 476 -7.85 -2.24 -24.03
C HIS A 476 -7.55 -2.97 -25.35
N THR A 477 -6.81 -4.08 -25.31
CA THR A 477 -6.27 -4.73 -26.52
C THR A 477 -7.09 -5.92 -27.00
N ASN A 478 -7.75 -6.65 -26.09
CA ASN A 478 -8.56 -7.82 -26.38
C ASN A 478 -9.74 -7.93 -25.39
N PRO A 479 -10.80 -7.12 -25.56
CA PRO A 479 -11.93 -7.08 -24.64
C PRO A 479 -12.71 -8.39 -24.58
N ASP A 480 -12.76 -9.16 -25.67
CA ASP A 480 -13.46 -10.45 -25.70
C ASP A 480 -12.78 -11.48 -24.78
N ALA A 481 -11.46 -11.59 -24.86
CA ALA A 481 -10.69 -12.45 -23.96
C ALA A 481 -10.76 -11.95 -22.50
N ALA A 482 -10.78 -10.63 -22.28
CA ALA A 482 -11.00 -10.07 -20.95
C ALA A 482 -12.37 -10.46 -20.39
N GLN A 483 -13.42 -10.37 -21.20
CA GLN A 483 -14.77 -10.76 -20.83
C GLN A 483 -14.87 -12.26 -20.50
N GLU A 484 -14.23 -13.12 -21.29
CA GLU A 484 -14.16 -14.56 -21.02
C GLU A 484 -13.44 -14.84 -19.68
N LEU A 485 -12.31 -14.18 -19.42
CA LEU A 485 -11.61 -14.36 -18.15
C LEU A 485 -12.44 -13.88 -16.95
N GLN A 486 -13.21 -12.81 -17.12
CA GLN A 486 -14.08 -12.24 -16.09
C GLN A 486 -15.25 -13.16 -15.72
N THR A 487 -15.76 -13.96 -16.65
CA THR A 487 -16.88 -14.89 -16.40
C THR A 487 -16.45 -16.20 -15.74
N ILE A 488 -15.16 -16.56 -15.81
CA ILE A 488 -14.62 -17.78 -15.22
C ILE A 488 -14.25 -17.53 -13.74
N PRO A 489 -14.96 -18.12 -12.75
CA PRO A 489 -14.71 -17.86 -11.33
C PRO A 489 -13.32 -18.33 -10.87
N SER A 490 -12.76 -19.35 -11.54
CA SER A 490 -11.44 -19.90 -11.23
C SER A 490 -10.26 -19.09 -11.80
N THR A 491 -10.54 -17.96 -12.47
CA THR A 491 -9.49 -17.12 -13.04
C THR A 491 -8.70 -16.44 -11.92
N THR A 492 -7.38 -16.55 -11.99
CA THR A 492 -6.44 -15.89 -11.08
C THR A 492 -5.77 -14.67 -11.72
N PRO A 493 -5.25 -13.71 -10.94
CA PRO A 493 -4.52 -12.57 -11.49
C PRO A 493 -3.30 -12.98 -12.34
N ARG A 494 -2.62 -14.08 -11.98
CA ARG A 494 -1.60 -14.72 -12.84
C ARG A 494 -2.13 -15.10 -14.23
N ARG A 495 -3.36 -15.62 -14.34
CA ARG A 495 -3.97 -15.96 -15.63
C ARG A 495 -4.22 -14.71 -16.47
N TRP A 496 -4.76 -13.64 -15.86
CA TRP A 496 -4.89 -12.33 -16.52
C TRP A 496 -3.56 -11.83 -17.07
N ARG A 497 -2.49 -11.87 -16.26
CA ARG A 497 -1.14 -11.46 -16.68
C ARG A 497 -0.62 -12.29 -17.85
N ASN A 498 -0.81 -13.61 -17.83
CA ASN A 498 -0.36 -14.49 -18.90
C ASN A 498 -1.09 -14.19 -20.22
N VAL A 499 -2.43 -14.04 -20.17
CA VAL A 499 -3.24 -13.74 -21.36
C VAL A 499 -2.98 -12.33 -21.90
N ALA A 500 -2.64 -11.37 -21.04
CA ALA A 500 -2.16 -10.04 -21.44
C ALA A 500 -0.79 -10.04 -22.14
N GLY A 501 -0.12 -11.21 -22.24
CA GLY A 501 1.20 -11.37 -22.84
C GLY A 501 2.35 -10.89 -21.95
N TRP A 502 2.17 -10.98 -20.62
CA TRP A 502 3.11 -10.50 -19.61
C TRP A 502 3.79 -11.63 -18.82
N SER A 503 3.92 -12.81 -19.42
CA SER A 503 4.61 -13.96 -18.81
C SER A 503 6.07 -13.65 -18.48
N GLN A 504 6.74 -12.80 -19.27
CA GLN A 504 8.11 -12.32 -19.04
C GLN A 504 8.30 -11.55 -17.73
N HIS A 505 7.23 -11.01 -17.14
CA HIS A 505 7.27 -10.26 -15.88
C HIS A 505 7.08 -11.15 -14.65
N ARG A 506 7.12 -12.48 -14.80
CA ARG A 506 6.98 -13.44 -13.69
C ARG A 506 7.98 -13.21 -12.55
N SER A 507 9.24 -12.89 -12.87
CA SER A 507 10.27 -12.64 -11.85
C SER A 507 9.99 -11.36 -11.06
N LEU A 508 9.42 -10.33 -11.70
CA LEU A 508 9.01 -9.09 -11.02
C LEU A 508 7.84 -9.33 -10.07
N ASP A 509 6.83 -10.05 -10.54
CA ASP A 509 5.66 -10.45 -9.77
C ASP A 509 6.03 -11.26 -8.52
N PHE A 510 6.94 -12.24 -8.68
CA PHE A 510 7.46 -13.02 -7.56
C PHE A 510 8.32 -12.18 -6.62
N ALA A 511 9.17 -11.28 -7.12
CA ALA A 511 9.97 -10.40 -6.26
C ALA A 511 9.10 -9.46 -5.41
N LEU A 512 8.04 -8.88 -6.01
CA LEU A 512 7.07 -8.05 -5.27
C LEU A 512 6.35 -8.85 -4.18
N TYR A 513 5.98 -10.09 -4.49
CA TYR A 513 5.41 -11.03 -3.52
C TYR A 513 6.40 -11.32 -2.39
N ASP A 514 7.62 -11.74 -2.72
CA ASP A 514 8.65 -12.10 -1.75
C ASP A 514 8.89 -10.97 -0.75
N TYR A 515 9.04 -9.73 -1.21
CA TYR A 515 9.14 -8.56 -0.32
C TYR A 515 7.89 -8.27 0.52
N ALA A 516 6.69 -8.57 0.02
CA ALA A 516 5.45 -8.24 0.72
C ALA A 516 5.19 -9.13 1.94
N HIS A 517 5.82 -10.31 2.02
CA HIS A 517 5.59 -11.27 3.09
C HIS A 517 6.54 -11.12 4.26
N ALA A 518 6.02 -11.12 5.47
CA ALA A 518 6.79 -11.09 6.72
C ALA A 518 7.39 -12.47 7.12
N ASN A 519 7.91 -13.25 6.17
CA ASN A 519 8.45 -14.60 6.43
C ASN A 519 9.95 -14.58 6.63
N ARG A 520 10.52 -15.47 7.46
CA ARG A 520 11.95 -15.52 7.78
C ARG A 520 12.90 -15.51 6.58
N GLU A 521 12.47 -16.04 5.44
CA GLU A 521 13.25 -16.16 4.19
C GLU A 521 12.89 -15.07 3.15
N SER A 522 11.91 -14.22 3.45
CA SER A 522 11.51 -13.11 2.57
C SER A 522 12.68 -12.16 2.32
N ARG A 523 12.77 -11.63 1.09
CA ARG A 523 13.77 -10.68 0.57
C ARG A 523 15.08 -11.29 0.11
N ILE A 524 15.35 -12.56 0.40
CA ILE A 524 16.60 -13.22 0.01
C ILE A 524 16.58 -13.49 -1.51
N ASP A 525 15.45 -13.95 -2.04
CA ASP A 525 15.36 -14.36 -3.44
C ASP A 525 15.08 -13.18 -4.38
N ALA A 526 14.41 -12.14 -3.90
CA ALA A 526 13.99 -11.01 -4.73
C ALA A 526 15.13 -10.28 -5.48
N PRO A 527 16.31 -10.00 -4.90
CA PRO A 527 17.44 -9.42 -5.62
C PRO A 527 17.92 -10.32 -6.77
N ALA A 528 18.12 -11.61 -6.51
CA ALA A 528 18.56 -12.56 -7.52
C ALA A 528 17.58 -12.62 -8.71
N LEU A 529 16.28 -12.61 -8.42
CA LEU A 529 15.21 -12.61 -9.43
C LEU A 529 15.15 -11.34 -10.28
N LEU A 530 15.51 -10.19 -9.71
CA LEU A 530 15.40 -8.89 -10.38
C LEU A 530 16.65 -8.51 -11.18
N PHE A 531 17.84 -8.94 -10.75
CA PHE A 531 19.11 -8.59 -11.36
C PHE A 531 19.67 -9.60 -12.37
N ARG A 532 19.18 -10.86 -12.39
CA ARG A 532 19.59 -11.91 -13.35
C ARG A 532 21.10 -12.24 -13.40
N ASP A 533 21.90 -11.74 -12.47
CA ASP A 533 23.34 -12.01 -12.36
C ASP A 533 23.66 -12.72 -11.03
N ASP A 534 24.40 -13.83 -11.11
CA ASP A 534 24.79 -14.70 -10.00
C ASP A 534 25.77 -14.04 -9.00
N ASP A 535 26.29 -12.85 -9.31
CA ASP A 535 27.30 -12.14 -8.50
C ASP A 535 26.72 -11.24 -7.40
N HIS A 536 25.40 -11.10 -7.30
CA HIS A 536 24.78 -10.31 -6.21
C HIS A 536 24.48 -11.22 -5.03
N TYR A 537 25.31 -11.12 -3.98
CA TYR A 537 25.06 -11.78 -2.70
C TYR A 537 23.65 -11.39 -2.20
N ALA A 538 22.70 -12.32 -2.26
CA ALA A 538 21.32 -12.18 -1.77
C ALA A 538 21.20 -11.67 -0.31
N GLN A 539 22.29 -11.80 0.45
CA GLN A 539 22.43 -11.36 1.85
C GLN A 539 22.92 -9.91 1.99
N ASP A 540 23.31 -9.25 0.89
CA ASP A 540 23.74 -7.86 0.92
C ASP A 540 22.55 -6.90 0.99
N TRP A 541 22.49 -6.14 2.08
CA TRP A 541 21.45 -5.15 2.34
C TRP A 541 21.32 -4.11 1.21
N LEU A 542 22.44 -3.71 0.59
CA LEU A 542 22.44 -2.76 -0.53
C LEU A 542 21.71 -3.34 -1.76
N SER A 543 21.96 -4.62 -2.06
CA SER A 543 21.32 -5.34 -3.16
C SER A 543 19.80 -5.44 -2.95
N GLN A 544 19.35 -5.70 -1.72
CA GLN A 544 17.92 -5.69 -1.38
C GLN A 544 17.26 -4.31 -1.56
N ARG A 545 17.98 -3.23 -1.23
CA ARG A 545 17.51 -1.85 -1.41
C ARG A 545 17.37 -1.49 -2.89
N GLN A 546 18.39 -1.80 -3.69
CA GLN A 546 18.35 -1.57 -5.14
C GLN A 546 17.24 -2.37 -5.82
N ALA A 547 16.99 -3.60 -5.38
CA ALA A 547 15.92 -4.44 -5.90
C ALA A 547 14.53 -3.81 -5.70
N ARG A 548 14.25 -3.23 -4.53
CA ARG A 548 12.99 -2.49 -4.26
C ARG A 548 12.83 -1.27 -5.16
N GLU A 549 13.91 -0.49 -5.36
CA GLU A 549 13.90 0.63 -6.29
C GLU A 549 13.59 0.17 -7.73
N VAL A 550 14.27 -0.89 -8.19
CA VAL A 550 14.03 -1.47 -9.52
C VAL A 550 12.61 -1.98 -9.68
N ALA A 551 12.04 -2.61 -8.64
CA ALA A 551 10.67 -3.09 -8.66
C ALA A 551 9.67 -1.93 -8.81
N LEU A 552 9.81 -0.87 -7.99
CA LEU A 552 8.98 0.34 -8.08
C LEU A 552 9.04 0.96 -9.48
N ASN A 553 10.24 1.13 -10.03
CA ASN A 553 10.43 1.72 -11.36
C ASN A 553 9.81 0.86 -12.46
N LYS A 554 10.02 -0.46 -12.44
CA LYS A 554 9.43 -1.37 -13.43
C LYS A 554 7.91 -1.37 -13.39
N VAL A 555 7.30 -1.41 -12.20
CA VAL A 555 5.84 -1.34 -12.05
C VAL A 555 5.30 0.00 -12.56
N THR A 556 5.94 1.11 -12.20
CA THR A 556 5.55 2.45 -12.64
C THR A 556 5.64 2.59 -14.16
N THR A 557 6.73 2.11 -14.78
CA THR A 557 6.89 2.10 -16.24
C THR A 557 5.81 1.28 -16.94
N LEU A 558 5.48 0.10 -16.43
CA LEU A 558 4.43 -0.75 -17.00
C LEU A 558 3.06 -0.09 -16.90
N ALA A 559 2.70 0.43 -15.72
CA ALA A 559 1.44 1.13 -15.49
C ALA A 559 1.32 2.37 -16.40
N ALA A 560 2.34 3.24 -16.40
CA ALA A 560 2.37 4.45 -17.23
C ALA A 560 2.23 4.13 -18.72
N THR A 561 2.92 3.08 -19.19
CA THR A 561 2.87 2.65 -20.58
C THR A 561 1.46 2.26 -21.01
N GLU A 562 0.75 1.46 -20.20
CA GLU A 562 -0.59 1.01 -20.56
C GLU A 562 -1.63 2.13 -20.41
N ILE A 563 -1.53 2.98 -19.38
CA ILE A 563 -2.41 4.16 -19.26
C ILE A 563 -2.25 5.09 -20.47
N MET A 564 -1.01 5.39 -20.88
CA MET A 564 -0.76 6.22 -22.05
C MET A 564 -1.33 5.63 -23.33
N LYS A 565 -1.29 4.29 -23.51
CA LYS A 565 -1.88 3.65 -24.70
C LYS A 565 -3.40 3.78 -24.74
N VAL A 566 -4.06 3.60 -23.59
CA VAL A 566 -5.51 3.81 -23.47
C VAL A 566 -5.85 5.26 -23.83
N VAL A 567 -5.14 6.22 -23.24
CA VAL A 567 -5.38 7.64 -23.49
C VAL A 567 -5.05 8.07 -24.92
N ASP A 568 -3.98 7.53 -25.51
CA ASP A 568 -3.62 7.73 -26.92
C ASP A 568 -4.73 7.25 -27.85
N THR A 569 -5.33 6.09 -27.56
CA THR A 569 -6.36 5.46 -28.38
C THR A 569 -7.72 6.15 -28.25
N HIS A 570 -8.10 6.55 -27.04
CA HIS A 570 -9.48 6.90 -26.72
C HIS A 570 -9.72 8.39 -26.44
N GLN A 571 -8.69 9.16 -26.10
CA GLN A 571 -8.83 10.56 -25.71
C GLN A 571 -7.94 11.50 -26.53
N SER A 572 -6.62 11.40 -26.42
CA SER A 572 -5.70 12.32 -27.09
C SER A 572 -4.27 11.77 -27.22
N ARG A 573 -3.83 11.60 -28.47
CA ARG A 573 -2.45 11.25 -28.82
C ARG A 573 -1.42 12.28 -28.37
N THR A 574 -1.73 13.56 -28.53
CA THR A 574 -0.84 14.65 -28.10
C THR A 574 -0.63 14.59 -26.59
N LEU A 575 -1.71 14.41 -25.83
CA LEU A 575 -1.65 14.31 -24.37
C LEU A 575 -0.78 13.14 -23.91
N ALA A 576 -0.98 11.95 -24.48
CA ALA A 576 -0.17 10.77 -24.18
C ALA A 576 1.31 10.96 -24.56
N ALA A 577 1.60 11.60 -25.69
CA ALA A 577 2.96 11.92 -26.10
C ALA A 577 3.64 12.93 -25.16
N THR A 578 2.93 13.97 -24.75
CA THR A 578 3.44 14.97 -23.80
C THR A 578 3.69 14.36 -22.42
N LEU A 579 2.84 13.44 -21.96
CA LEU A 579 3.09 12.72 -20.70
C LEU A 579 4.34 11.85 -20.78
N ARG A 580 4.56 11.14 -21.89
CA ARG A 580 5.77 10.33 -22.10
C ARG A 580 7.03 11.18 -21.93
N GLU A 581 7.04 12.37 -22.51
CA GLU A 581 8.14 13.32 -22.39
C GLU A 581 8.27 13.86 -20.94
N ALA A 582 7.16 14.17 -20.29
CA ALA A 582 7.16 14.60 -18.88
C ALA A 582 7.76 13.52 -17.94
N LEU A 583 7.34 12.26 -18.09
CA LEU A 583 7.86 11.14 -17.31
C LEU A 583 9.35 10.88 -17.60
N HIS A 584 9.78 11.02 -18.85
CA HIS A 584 11.20 10.92 -19.21
C HIS A 584 12.02 12.03 -18.54
N ASN A 585 11.52 13.28 -18.54
CA ASN A 585 12.16 14.41 -17.87
C ASN A 585 12.21 14.23 -16.34
N SER A 586 11.26 13.49 -15.77
CA SER A 586 11.24 13.08 -14.36
C SER A 586 12.13 11.86 -14.05
N GLY A 587 12.89 11.34 -15.02
CA GLY A 587 13.85 10.24 -14.81
C GLY A 587 13.29 8.83 -15.00
N LEU A 588 12.03 8.68 -15.44
CA LEU A 588 11.46 7.36 -15.75
C LEU A 588 11.80 6.95 -17.18
N ASP A 589 12.60 5.89 -17.35
CA ASP A 589 12.88 5.34 -18.68
C ASP A 589 11.69 4.52 -19.20
N LEU A 590 10.99 5.09 -20.17
CA LEU A 590 9.84 4.49 -20.86
C LEU A 590 10.24 3.82 -22.18
N ARG A 591 11.54 3.70 -22.49
CA ARG A 591 11.99 2.90 -23.63
C ARG A 591 11.65 1.45 -23.36
N THR A 592 10.51 1.01 -23.89
CA THR A 592 10.21 -0.41 -24.07
C THR A 592 11.42 -1.05 -24.74
N SER A 593 11.98 -2.10 -24.13
CA SER A 593 13.15 -2.80 -24.67
C SER A 593 13.05 -2.97 -26.19
N PRO A 594 14.15 -2.77 -26.93
CA PRO A 594 14.14 -2.91 -28.37
C PRO A 594 13.63 -4.29 -28.74
N ALA A 595 12.79 -4.34 -29.78
CA ALA A 595 12.43 -5.58 -30.44
C ALA A 595 13.66 -6.49 -30.53
N ARG A 596 13.48 -7.72 -30.01
CA ARG A 596 14.38 -8.86 -30.15
C ARG A 596 15.23 -8.70 -31.41
N ARG A 597 16.50 -8.30 -31.27
CA ARG A 597 17.46 -8.46 -32.36
C ARG A 597 17.43 -9.95 -32.66
N GLN A 598 16.88 -10.32 -33.82
CA GLN A 598 17.17 -11.63 -34.37
C GLN A 598 18.70 -11.74 -34.40
N PRO A 599 19.29 -12.82 -33.87
CA PRO A 599 20.71 -13.03 -34.08
C PRO A 599 20.92 -13.16 -35.59
N GLU A 600 21.55 -12.14 -36.17
CA GLU A 600 22.12 -12.20 -37.51
C GLU A 600 23.01 -13.44 -37.58
N GLY A 601 22.90 -14.15 -38.72
CA GLY A 601 23.40 -15.49 -38.92
C GLY A 601 24.82 -15.69 -38.42
N ARG A 602 24.96 -16.53 -37.39
CA ARG A 602 26.18 -17.31 -37.19
C ARG A 602 26.04 -18.60 -37.98
N THR A 603 26.74 -18.63 -39.10
CA THR A 603 27.19 -19.82 -39.80
C THR A 603 27.63 -20.89 -38.81
N THR A 604 26.97 -22.04 -38.90
CA THR A 604 27.35 -23.31 -38.29
C THR A 604 28.79 -23.68 -38.68
N PRO A 605 29.69 -24.00 -37.74
CA PRO A 605 30.86 -24.81 -38.05
C PRO A 605 30.52 -26.30 -37.94
N ASP A 606 31.21 -27.05 -38.78
CA ASP A 606 31.01 -28.45 -39.13
C ASP A 606 31.00 -29.44 -37.96
N ARG A 607 30.22 -30.51 -38.18
CA ARG A 607 30.26 -31.76 -37.44
C ARG A 607 31.62 -32.43 -37.58
N THR A 608 32.23 -32.80 -36.46
CA THR A 608 33.05 -34.02 -36.37
C THR A 608 32.62 -34.85 -35.17
N ALA A 609 32.57 -36.15 -35.43
CA ALA A 609 31.98 -37.20 -34.60
C ALA A 609 32.98 -37.81 -33.61
N HIS A 610 32.43 -38.68 -32.75
CA HIS A 610 33.03 -39.56 -31.73
C HIS A 610 33.03 -38.96 -30.30
N ASP A 611 32.61 -39.63 -29.24
CA ASP A 611 32.21 -41.04 -29.07
C ASP A 611 31.30 -41.22 -27.84
N THR A 612 30.26 -42.02 -28.04
CA THR A 612 29.58 -43.01 -27.19
C THR A 612 29.93 -43.08 -25.68
N THR A 613 28.93 -42.98 -24.79
CA THR A 613 28.45 -44.12 -23.94
C THR A 613 27.26 -43.79 -23.02
N ALA A 614 26.21 -44.61 -23.21
CA ALA A 614 25.26 -45.17 -22.23
C ALA A 614 24.27 -44.28 -21.44
N THR A 615 23.03 -44.25 -21.95
CA THR A 615 21.74 -44.29 -21.22
C THR A 615 21.59 -45.58 -20.38
N PRO A 616 20.67 -45.70 -19.38
CA PRO A 616 19.20 -45.73 -19.57
C PRO A 616 18.42 -44.78 -18.61
N ASP A 617 17.35 -44.09 -19.07
CA ASP A 617 15.94 -44.54 -19.14
C ASP A 617 15.40 -44.98 -17.76
N THR A 618 14.27 -44.56 -17.18
CA THR A 618 13.00 -43.85 -17.53
C THR A 618 12.23 -43.69 -16.18
N PRO A 619 10.96 -43.22 -16.07
CA PRO A 619 10.14 -42.36 -16.93
C PRO A 619 9.40 -41.21 -16.18
N LEU A 620 8.85 -40.31 -16.99
CA LEU A 620 7.76 -39.38 -16.70
C LEU A 620 6.46 -40.14 -16.34
N PHE A 621 5.66 -39.58 -15.43
CA PHE A 621 4.23 -39.90 -15.31
C PHE A 621 3.39 -38.63 -15.22
N ASP A 622 2.21 -38.76 -15.83
CA ASP A 622 1.12 -37.84 -16.13
C ASP A 622 0.65 -36.88 -15.03
#